data_AF-A0AAX3M4T0-F1
#
_entry.id   AF-A0AAX3M4T0-F1
#
_cell.length_a   1.000
_cell.length_b   1.000
_cell.length_c   1.000
_cell.angle_alpha   90.00
_cell.angle_beta   90.00
_cell.angle_gamma   90.00
#
_symmetry.space_group_name_H-M   'P 1'
#
loop_
_entity.id
_entity.type
_entity.pdbx_description
1 polymer ?
#
loop_
_entity_poly.entity_id
_entity_poly.type
_entity_poly.pdbx_seq_one_letter_code
_entity_poly.pdbx_strand_id
1 'polypeptide(L)'
;MNNDNQYNKNELNDMIEMYVLGGLDPEEQAQFEAYMKEDEQCRLAVEELREVMDILPFAVEDVAPPKGMKNRVLSHILTPSHTEQTISDDRGTTPIEVEKSSDESIVKPAVVYSTQEDKAWTKDKNKGRFWRIATTFVAAAAVIIGVYASNLRGEIDSLQQQLAISSTQVNSLQGKLATVSMPTQGLKVDEAVKLNPATADIVAQGLASIVIDDKGTHLLVQADNLPKLKGKQAFQVWLIKGDVKQSAGTFLTQDGTGAMYYTFKPENYDTIAITLEPDEKGDQPRGPVILAAEIQG
;
A
#
# COMPACT_ATOMS: atom_id res chain seq x y z
N MET A 1 -12.26 5.23 -37.49
CA MET A 1 -12.64 5.33 -36.08
C MET A 1 -11.38 5.05 -35.27
N ASN A 2 -10.66 6.07 -34.82
CA ASN A 2 -9.60 5.91 -33.82
C ASN A 2 -10.21 6.32 -32.49
N ASN A 3 -10.44 5.35 -31.61
CA ASN A 3 -10.71 5.64 -30.22
C ASN A 3 -9.44 5.20 -29.49
N ASP A 4 -8.54 6.15 -29.23
CA ASP A 4 -7.40 5.93 -28.35
C ASP A 4 -7.97 5.81 -26.93
N ASN A 5 -8.50 4.63 -26.61
CA ASN A 5 -8.97 4.28 -25.27
C ASN A 5 -7.75 3.95 -24.41
N GLN A 6 -6.88 4.93 -24.24
CA GLN A 6 -5.69 4.83 -23.41
C GLN A 6 -6.12 5.08 -21.96
N TYR A 7 -6.18 4.01 -21.18
CA TYR A 7 -6.44 4.13 -19.75
C TYR A 7 -5.28 4.85 -19.07
N ASN A 8 -5.60 5.80 -18.18
CA ASN A 8 -4.60 6.45 -17.36
C ASN A 8 -4.21 5.55 -16.16
N LYS A 9 -3.13 5.91 -15.45
CA LYS A 9 -2.61 5.12 -14.31
C LYS A 9 -3.67 4.82 -13.23
N ASN A 10 -4.57 5.76 -12.95
CA ASN A 10 -5.60 5.55 -11.92
C ASN A 10 -6.66 4.57 -12.41
N GLU A 11 -7.11 4.69 -13.66
CA GLU A 11 -8.07 3.77 -14.27
C GLU A 11 -7.51 2.34 -14.33
N LEU A 12 -6.22 2.20 -14.63
CA LEU A 12 -5.54 0.90 -14.62
C LEU A 12 -5.43 0.32 -13.21
N ASN A 13 -5.22 1.15 -12.17
CA ASN A 13 -5.24 0.67 -10.80
C ASN A 13 -6.64 0.21 -10.35
N ASP A 14 -7.69 0.86 -10.82
CA ASP A 14 -9.09 0.47 -10.54
C ASP A 14 -9.50 -0.85 -11.22
N MET A 15 -8.67 -1.37 -12.14
CA MET A 15 -8.89 -2.66 -12.82
C MET A 15 -8.29 -3.85 -12.07
N ILE A 16 -7.54 -3.64 -10.99
CA ILE A 16 -6.82 -4.72 -10.27
C ILE A 16 -7.80 -5.80 -9.77
N GLU A 17 -8.89 -5.39 -9.11
CA GLU A 17 -9.90 -6.31 -8.58
C GLU A 17 -10.57 -7.10 -9.71
N MET A 18 -10.92 -6.41 -10.80
CA MET A 18 -11.62 -7.01 -11.93
C MET A 18 -10.70 -7.97 -12.70
N TYR A 19 -9.41 -7.64 -12.83
CA TYR A 19 -8.41 -8.52 -13.42
C TYR A 19 -8.26 -9.81 -12.61
N VAL A 20 -8.15 -9.70 -11.29
CA VAL A 20 -8.00 -10.86 -10.39
C VAL A 20 -9.25 -11.76 -10.41
N LEU A 21 -10.44 -11.18 -10.55
CA LEU A 21 -11.70 -11.91 -10.72
C LEU A 21 -11.91 -12.49 -12.13
N GLY A 22 -11.04 -12.15 -13.09
CA GLY A 22 -11.17 -12.56 -14.50
C GLY A 22 -12.34 -11.89 -15.22
N GLY A 23 -12.73 -10.69 -14.79
CA GLY A 23 -13.88 -9.93 -15.32
C GLY A 23 -13.53 -8.85 -16.34
N LEU A 24 -12.25 -8.67 -16.70
CA LEU A 24 -11.84 -7.74 -17.74
C LEU A 24 -12.12 -8.30 -19.14
N ASP A 25 -12.42 -7.41 -20.08
CA ASP A 25 -12.48 -7.80 -21.49
C ASP A 25 -11.07 -8.05 -22.07
N PRO A 26 -10.95 -8.73 -23.24
CA PRO A 26 -9.65 -9.07 -23.80
C PRO A 26 -8.77 -7.87 -24.16
N GLU A 27 -9.36 -6.71 -24.47
CA GLU A 27 -8.64 -5.49 -24.81
C GLU A 27 -8.11 -4.82 -23.55
N GLU A 28 -8.94 -4.69 -22.52
CA GLU A 28 -8.59 -4.18 -21.19
C GLU A 28 -7.54 -5.04 -20.52
N GLN A 29 -7.67 -6.36 -20.59
CA GLN A 29 -6.69 -7.29 -20.03
C GLN A 29 -5.32 -7.11 -20.67
N ALA A 30 -5.24 -6.98 -22.00
CA ALA A 30 -3.97 -6.78 -22.69
C ALA A 30 -3.28 -5.46 -22.29
N GLN A 31 -4.06 -4.40 -22.10
CA GLN A 31 -3.56 -3.11 -21.65
C GLN A 31 -3.10 -3.15 -20.19
N PHE A 32 -3.89 -3.77 -19.31
CA PHE A 32 -3.56 -3.94 -17.90
C PHE A 32 -2.30 -4.81 -17.71
N GLU A 33 -2.14 -5.90 -18.47
CA GLU A 33 -0.95 -6.74 -18.43
C GLU A 33 0.32 -6.03 -18.93
N ALA A 34 0.18 -5.08 -19.86
CA ALA A 34 1.29 -4.22 -20.29
C ALA A 34 1.70 -3.29 -19.15
N TYR A 35 0.74 -2.64 -18.48
CA TYR A 35 0.98 -1.79 -17.31
C TYR A 35 1.60 -2.55 -16.13
N MET A 36 1.12 -3.76 -15.83
CA MET A 36 1.61 -4.62 -14.74
C MET A 36 3.10 -5.00 -14.90
N LYS A 37 3.65 -4.98 -16.12
CA LYS A 37 5.08 -5.22 -16.34
C LYS A 37 5.97 -4.06 -15.91
N GLU A 38 5.42 -2.84 -15.93
CA GLU A 38 6.16 -1.61 -15.66
C GLU A 38 6.02 -1.16 -14.19
N ASP A 39 4.87 -1.44 -13.55
CA ASP A 39 4.58 -0.99 -12.19
C ASP A 39 4.65 -2.14 -11.15
N GLU A 40 5.62 -2.03 -10.22
CA GLU A 40 5.83 -3.01 -9.16
C GLU A 40 4.70 -3.01 -8.11
N GLN A 41 4.11 -1.86 -7.80
CA GLN A 41 3.04 -1.77 -6.80
C GLN A 41 1.78 -2.47 -7.29
N CYS A 42 1.45 -2.32 -8.57
CA CYS A 42 0.37 -3.04 -9.25
C CYS A 42 0.58 -4.56 -9.16
N ARG A 43 1.81 -5.04 -9.42
CA ARG A 43 2.12 -6.47 -9.32
C ARG A 43 1.94 -7.02 -7.91
N LEU A 44 2.40 -6.29 -6.90
CA LEU A 44 2.24 -6.69 -5.49
C LEU A 44 0.75 -6.72 -5.07
N ALA A 45 -0.04 -5.73 -5.48
CA ALA A 45 -1.47 -5.71 -5.20
C ALA A 45 -2.20 -6.90 -5.85
N VAL A 46 -1.88 -7.24 -7.10
CA VAL A 46 -2.43 -8.42 -7.79
C VAL A 46 -2.06 -9.72 -7.06
N GLU A 47 -0.83 -9.84 -6.55
CA GLU A 47 -0.38 -11.01 -5.79
C GLU A 47 -1.14 -11.15 -4.47
N GLU A 48 -1.28 -10.07 -3.71
CA GLU A 48 -2.04 -10.04 -2.46
C GLU A 48 -3.51 -10.47 -2.67
N LEU A 49 -4.18 -9.94 -3.70
CA LEU A 49 -5.56 -10.30 -3.98
C LEU A 49 -5.70 -11.76 -4.47
N ARG A 50 -4.68 -12.31 -5.16
CA ARG A 50 -4.69 -13.72 -5.59
C ARG A 50 -4.64 -14.69 -4.41
N GLU A 51 -3.91 -14.37 -3.34
CA GLU A 51 -3.90 -15.20 -2.13
C GLU A 51 -5.30 -15.35 -1.53
N VAL A 52 -6.11 -14.28 -1.58
CA VAL A 52 -7.52 -14.32 -1.13
C VAL A 52 -8.37 -15.15 -2.09
N MET A 53 -8.16 -15.00 -3.41
CA MET A 53 -8.89 -15.76 -4.42
C MET A 53 -8.69 -17.26 -4.32
N ASP A 54 -7.49 -17.72 -3.93
CA ASP A 54 -7.19 -19.14 -3.77
C ASP A 54 -8.04 -19.81 -2.66
N ILE A 55 -8.53 -19.03 -1.70
CA ILE A 55 -9.36 -19.52 -0.59
C ILE A 55 -10.84 -19.60 -1.00
N LEU A 56 -11.30 -18.72 -1.89
CA LEU A 56 -12.72 -18.60 -2.23
C LEU A 56 -13.37 -19.90 -2.73
N PRO A 57 -12.72 -20.73 -3.59
CA PRO A 57 -13.31 -21.98 -4.04
C PRO A 57 -13.67 -22.95 -2.91
N PHE A 58 -12.95 -22.90 -1.78
CA PHE A 58 -13.21 -23.77 -0.62
C PHE A 58 -14.41 -23.31 0.22
N ALA A 59 -14.91 -22.09 -0.01
CA ALA A 59 -16.09 -21.56 0.67
C ALA A 59 -17.41 -21.88 -0.08
N VAL A 60 -17.33 -22.44 -1.30
CA VAL A 60 -18.49 -22.77 -2.13
C VAL A 60 -19.03 -24.16 -1.75
N GLU A 61 -20.35 -24.36 -1.88
CA GLU A 61 -20.96 -25.68 -1.70
C GLU A 61 -20.51 -26.66 -2.79
N ASP A 62 -20.11 -27.87 -2.37
CA ASP A 62 -19.66 -28.92 -3.28
C ASP A 62 -20.80 -29.41 -4.20
N VAL A 63 -20.65 -29.18 -5.50
CA VAL A 63 -21.57 -29.73 -6.52
C VAL A 63 -20.93 -30.94 -7.20
N ALA A 64 -21.63 -32.06 -7.21
CA ALA A 64 -21.13 -33.29 -7.84
C ALA A 64 -20.96 -33.10 -9.36
N PRO A 65 -19.79 -33.44 -9.93
CA PRO A 65 -19.57 -33.32 -11.37
C PRO A 65 -20.45 -34.32 -12.15
N PRO A 66 -20.87 -33.99 -13.39
CA PRO A 66 -21.59 -34.91 -14.26
C PRO A 66 -20.89 -36.26 -14.42
N LYS A 67 -21.69 -37.34 -14.49
CA LYS A 67 -21.18 -38.72 -14.64
C LYS A 67 -20.24 -38.81 -15.85
N GLY A 68 -19.08 -39.44 -15.65
CA GLY A 68 -18.09 -39.67 -16.71
C GLY A 68 -17.16 -38.49 -17.01
N MET A 69 -17.27 -37.34 -16.35
CA MET A 69 -16.36 -36.19 -16.54
C MET A 69 -14.89 -36.57 -16.32
N LYS A 70 -14.59 -37.35 -15.27
CA LYS A 70 -13.26 -37.88 -15.01
C LYS A 70 -12.68 -38.65 -16.21
N ASN A 71 -13.47 -39.58 -16.76
CA ASN A 71 -13.04 -40.38 -17.92
C ASN A 71 -12.85 -39.51 -19.17
N ARG A 72 -13.72 -38.52 -19.39
CA ARG A 72 -13.62 -37.58 -20.51
C ARG A 72 -12.36 -36.72 -20.45
N VAL A 73 -11.99 -36.22 -19.27
CA VAL A 73 -10.78 -35.39 -19.09
C VAL A 73 -9.52 -36.24 -19.17
N LEU A 74 -9.49 -37.39 -18.47
CA LEU A 74 -8.35 -38.31 -18.51
C LEU A 74 -8.08 -38.87 -19.91
N SER A 75 -9.11 -39.15 -20.71
CA SER A 75 -8.90 -39.61 -22.09
C SER A 75 -8.28 -38.52 -22.97
N HIS A 76 -8.54 -37.22 -22.73
CA HIS A 76 -7.93 -36.13 -23.50
C HIS A 76 -6.45 -35.89 -23.13
N ILE A 77 -6.02 -36.23 -21.91
CA ILE A 77 -4.61 -36.08 -21.48
C ILE A 77 -3.79 -37.34 -21.84
N LEU A 78 -4.42 -38.52 -21.79
CA LEU A 78 -3.73 -39.80 -22.00
C LEU A 78 -3.71 -40.26 -23.47
N THR A 79 -4.46 -39.60 -24.36
CA THR A 79 -4.35 -39.84 -25.80
C THR A 79 -3.36 -38.83 -26.36
N PRO A 80 -2.17 -39.22 -26.84
CA PRO A 80 -1.34 -38.32 -27.63
C PRO A 80 -2.06 -38.08 -28.96
N SER A 81 -2.95 -37.10 -29.01
CA SER A 81 -3.42 -36.54 -30.26
C SER A 81 -2.30 -35.73 -30.87
N HIS A 82 -1.42 -36.41 -31.61
CA HIS A 82 -0.76 -35.83 -32.76
C HIS A 82 -1.87 -35.44 -33.74
N THR A 83 -2.39 -34.23 -33.58
CA THR A 83 -3.03 -33.51 -34.68
C THR A 83 -2.15 -32.31 -34.94
N GLU A 84 -1.06 -32.60 -35.64
CA GLU A 84 -0.31 -31.63 -36.40
C GLU A 84 -1.29 -30.96 -37.36
N GLN A 85 -1.78 -29.79 -36.98
CA GLN A 85 -2.41 -28.89 -37.92
C GLN A 85 -1.31 -28.36 -38.83
N THR A 86 -1.14 -29.04 -39.95
CA THR A 86 -0.50 -28.53 -41.14
C THR A 86 -1.20 -27.24 -41.55
N ILE A 87 -0.69 -26.10 -41.07
CA ILE A 87 -0.94 -24.83 -41.73
C ILE A 87 -0.11 -24.88 -43.00
N SER A 88 -0.83 -25.10 -44.09
CA SER A 88 -0.35 -25.01 -45.46
C SER A 88 0.30 -23.65 -45.69
N ASP A 89 1.62 -23.70 -45.83
CA ASP A 89 2.50 -22.63 -46.24
C ASP A 89 2.27 -22.37 -47.75
N ASP A 90 1.49 -21.33 -48.06
CA ASP A 90 1.28 -20.84 -49.43
C ASP A 90 1.01 -19.33 -49.42
N ARG A 91 2.09 -18.54 -49.33
CA ARG A 91 2.49 -17.56 -50.37
C ARG A 91 3.54 -16.57 -49.85
N GLY A 92 4.71 -16.60 -50.49
CA GLY A 92 5.25 -15.39 -51.13
C GLY A 92 6.15 -14.50 -50.27
N THR A 93 7.37 -14.97 -50.03
CA THR A 93 8.52 -14.11 -49.77
C THR A 93 8.79 -13.21 -50.98
N THR A 94 8.72 -11.88 -50.82
CA THR A 94 9.69 -10.96 -51.44
C THR A 94 9.85 -9.70 -50.58
N PRO A 95 11.07 -9.15 -50.46
CA PRO A 95 11.41 -8.09 -49.50
C PRO A 95 11.02 -6.70 -50.01
N ILE A 96 10.57 -5.80 -49.14
CA ILE A 96 10.48 -4.37 -49.45
C ILE A 96 11.81 -3.71 -49.14
N GLU A 97 12.45 -3.30 -50.24
CA GLU A 97 13.68 -2.52 -50.36
C GLU A 97 13.59 -1.18 -49.61
N VAL A 98 14.64 -0.87 -48.87
CA VAL A 98 14.89 0.41 -48.20
C VAL A 98 15.38 1.42 -49.24
N GLU A 99 14.53 2.38 -49.64
CA GLU A 99 14.97 3.48 -50.51
C GLU A 99 15.43 4.69 -49.67
N LYS A 100 16.74 4.73 -49.46
CA LYS A 100 17.50 5.85 -48.90
C LYS A 100 17.89 6.77 -50.06
N SER A 101 17.26 7.93 -50.18
CA SER A 101 17.71 9.01 -51.07
C SER A 101 18.24 10.18 -50.25
N SER A 102 19.54 10.15 -50.01
CA SER A 102 20.35 11.32 -49.70
C SER A 102 20.73 11.99 -51.01
N ASP A 103 20.48 13.29 -51.16
CA ASP A 103 21.24 14.09 -52.10
C ASP A 103 21.72 15.40 -51.46
N GLU A 104 22.98 15.67 -51.76
CA GLU A 104 23.93 16.53 -51.10
C GLU A 104 24.12 17.79 -51.96
N SER A 105 24.13 18.97 -51.35
CA SER A 105 24.85 20.09 -51.96
C SER A 105 25.29 21.12 -50.94
N ILE A 106 26.58 21.04 -50.62
CA ILE A 106 27.40 22.06 -50.00
C ILE A 106 27.84 23.02 -51.12
N VAL A 107 27.93 24.33 -50.83
CA VAL A 107 29.14 25.17 -50.96
C VAL A 107 28.78 26.67 -50.95
N LYS A 108 29.47 27.40 -50.07
CA LYS A 108 29.50 28.86 -49.87
C LYS A 108 30.22 29.57 -51.04
N PRO A 109 30.20 30.91 -51.10
CA PRO A 109 31.47 31.56 -50.75
C PRO A 109 31.32 32.81 -49.89
N ALA A 110 32.40 33.11 -49.18
CA ALA A 110 32.68 34.35 -48.48
C ALA A 110 33.33 35.36 -49.44
N VAL A 111 33.05 36.65 -49.26
CA VAL A 111 33.98 37.73 -49.62
C VAL A 111 33.95 38.80 -48.52
N VAL A 112 35.15 39.13 -48.06
CA VAL A 112 35.58 40.18 -47.13
C VAL A 112 36.06 41.38 -47.96
N TYR A 113 35.81 42.62 -47.54
CA TYR A 113 36.71 43.80 -47.64
C TYR A 113 36.19 44.89 -46.68
N SER A 114 36.92 45.19 -45.60
CA SER A 114 37.80 46.38 -45.38
C SER A 114 37.00 47.63 -44.92
N THR A 115 37.49 48.57 -44.11
CA THR A 115 38.84 49.09 -43.88
C THR A 115 38.90 49.79 -42.51
N GLN A 116 40.09 49.78 -41.94
CA GLN A 116 40.56 50.48 -40.74
C GLN A 116 40.69 51.99 -40.96
N GLU A 117 40.36 52.82 -39.97
CA GLU A 117 40.99 54.14 -39.79
C GLU A 117 41.31 54.36 -38.31
N ASP A 118 42.59 54.60 -38.07
CA ASP A 118 43.18 54.99 -36.79
C ASP A 118 42.83 56.45 -36.45
N LYS A 119 42.65 56.77 -35.16
CA LYS A 119 43.21 58.01 -34.58
C LYS A 119 43.20 58.04 -33.04
N ALA A 120 44.44 58.18 -32.55
CA ALA A 120 44.96 58.75 -31.32
C ALA A 120 44.02 59.32 -30.24
N TRP A 121 44.36 58.91 -29.02
CA TRP A 121 44.13 59.44 -27.68
C TRP A 121 43.83 60.96 -27.55
N THR A 122 42.72 61.31 -26.90
CA THR A 122 42.66 62.45 -25.97
C THR A 122 41.96 62.09 -24.67
N LYS A 123 42.65 62.37 -23.56
CA LYS A 123 42.19 62.25 -22.19
C LYS A 123 41.31 63.46 -21.91
N ASP A 124 40.05 63.29 -21.55
CA ASP A 124 39.36 64.35 -20.80
C ASP A 124 38.38 63.80 -19.76
N LYS A 125 38.45 64.43 -18.58
CA LYS A 125 37.61 64.17 -17.43
C LYS A 125 36.35 65.00 -17.61
N ASN A 126 35.17 64.38 -17.67
CA ASN A 126 34.00 65.09 -17.20
C ASN A 126 32.90 64.19 -16.65
N LYS A 127 32.52 64.49 -15.41
CA LYS A 127 31.37 63.93 -14.70
C LYS A 127 30.10 64.47 -15.34
N GLY A 128 29.12 63.57 -15.49
CA GLY A 128 27.73 63.92 -15.75
C GLY A 128 27.33 63.71 -17.21
N ARG A 129 26.22 63.00 -17.39
CA ARG A 129 25.47 62.76 -18.65
C ARG A 129 25.70 61.43 -19.39
N PHE A 130 26.03 60.34 -18.69
CA PHE A 130 25.93 58.98 -19.25
C PHE A 130 24.65 58.21 -18.88
N TRP A 131 23.67 58.82 -18.20
CA TRP A 131 22.45 58.13 -17.76
C TRP A 131 21.30 58.11 -18.76
N ARG A 132 21.56 58.14 -20.08
CA ARG A 132 20.48 58.21 -21.08
C ARG A 132 20.48 57.19 -22.20
N ILE A 133 21.35 56.17 -22.18
CA ILE A 133 21.16 55.02 -23.08
C ILE A 133 21.58 53.73 -22.36
N ALA A 134 20.76 53.30 -21.41
CA ALA A 134 20.76 51.95 -20.86
C ALA A 134 19.33 51.47 -20.51
N THR A 135 18.31 51.98 -21.22
CA THR A 135 16.90 51.64 -20.95
C THR A 135 16.38 50.45 -21.77
N THR A 136 17.20 49.79 -22.60
CA THR A 136 16.76 48.63 -23.40
C THR A 136 17.36 47.29 -22.98
N PHE A 137 18.10 47.20 -21.86
CA PHE A 137 18.45 45.91 -21.24
C PHE A 137 17.83 45.70 -19.84
N VAL A 138 17.39 46.75 -19.14
CA VAL A 138 16.69 46.61 -17.85
C VAL A 138 15.25 46.11 -18.03
N ALA A 139 14.57 46.46 -19.13
CA ALA A 139 13.20 46.01 -19.38
C ALA A 139 13.11 44.49 -19.60
N ALA A 140 14.03 43.90 -20.37
CA ALA A 140 14.04 42.45 -20.60
C ALA A 140 14.33 41.67 -19.30
N ALA A 141 15.30 42.14 -18.49
CA ALA A 141 15.57 41.52 -17.20
C ALA A 141 14.41 41.69 -16.21
N ALA A 142 13.74 42.84 -16.18
CA ALA A 142 12.57 43.06 -15.33
C ALA A 142 11.34 42.24 -15.77
N VAL A 143 11.17 42.02 -17.08
CA VAL A 143 10.15 41.11 -17.61
C VAL A 143 10.50 39.67 -17.28
N ILE A 144 11.75 39.25 -17.41
CA ILE A 144 12.18 37.90 -17.01
C ILE A 144 12.01 37.72 -15.49
N ILE A 145 12.39 38.69 -14.67
CA ILE A 145 12.16 38.67 -13.21
C ILE A 145 10.67 38.69 -12.88
N GLY A 146 9.84 39.43 -13.62
CA GLY A 146 8.39 39.46 -13.44
C GLY A 146 7.71 38.15 -13.84
N VAL A 147 8.17 37.53 -14.93
CA VAL A 147 7.73 36.20 -15.38
C VAL A 147 8.20 35.12 -14.40
N TYR A 148 9.43 35.22 -13.89
CA TYR A 148 9.96 34.31 -12.88
C TYR A 148 9.25 34.49 -11.53
N ALA A 149 8.99 35.73 -11.10
CA ALA A 149 8.26 36.03 -9.87
C ALA A 149 6.78 35.65 -9.94
N SER A 150 6.16 35.70 -11.13
CA SER A 150 4.78 35.19 -11.33
C SER A 150 4.74 33.66 -11.37
N ASN A 151 5.74 33.02 -11.97
CA ASN A 151 5.90 31.56 -11.93
C ASN A 151 6.11 31.06 -10.48
N LEU A 152 6.97 31.74 -9.71
CA LEU A 152 7.20 31.45 -8.28
C LEU A 152 5.97 31.72 -7.41
N ARG A 153 5.11 32.69 -7.75
CA ARG A 153 3.84 32.92 -7.04
C ARG A 153 2.85 31.79 -7.25
N GLY A 154 2.78 31.23 -8.47
CA GLY A 154 2.02 30.02 -8.74
C GLY A 154 2.50 28.82 -7.92
N GLU A 155 3.82 28.72 -7.70
CA GLU A 155 4.42 27.68 -6.86
C GLU A 155 4.06 27.86 -5.38
N ILE A 156 4.09 29.10 -4.86
CA ILE A 156 3.64 29.44 -3.50
C ILE A 156 2.14 29.16 -3.31
N ASP A 157 1.29 29.55 -4.27
CA ASP A 157 -0.15 29.30 -4.22
C ASP A 157 -0.43 27.79 -4.27
N SER A 158 0.33 27.04 -5.08
CA SER A 158 0.23 25.58 -5.14
C SER A 158 0.72 24.88 -3.87
N LEU A 159 1.75 25.41 -3.20
CA LEU A 159 2.24 24.92 -1.89
C LEU A 159 1.26 25.25 -0.76
N GLN A 160 0.66 26.44 -0.77
CA GLN A 160 -0.41 26.80 0.17
C GLN A 160 -1.67 25.97 -0.07
N GLN A 161 -1.98 25.65 -1.33
CA GLN A 161 -3.08 24.76 -1.67
C GLN A 161 -2.80 23.31 -1.25
N GLN A 162 -1.55 22.82 -1.35
CA GLN A 162 -1.15 21.53 -0.77
C GLN A 162 -1.23 21.53 0.76
N LEU A 163 -0.88 22.63 1.43
CA LEU A 163 -1.07 22.79 2.87
C LEU A 163 -2.55 22.79 3.27
N ALA A 164 -3.42 23.42 2.47
CA ALA A 164 -4.86 23.42 2.69
C ALA A 164 -5.47 22.03 2.46
N ILE A 165 -4.99 21.29 1.45
CA ILE A 165 -5.40 19.91 1.17
C ILE A 165 -4.89 18.96 2.25
N SER A 166 -3.68 19.14 2.77
CA SER A 166 -3.13 18.35 3.88
C SER A 166 -3.86 18.65 5.20
N SER A 167 -4.16 19.91 5.51
CA SER A 167 -5.04 20.29 6.63
C SER A 167 -6.43 19.66 6.51
N THR A 168 -7.00 19.65 5.29
CA THR A 168 -8.30 19.02 5.01
C THR A 168 -8.21 17.49 5.13
N GLN A 169 -7.10 16.88 4.74
CA GLN A 169 -6.84 15.46 4.98
C GLN A 169 -6.72 15.14 6.46
N VAL A 170 -6.00 15.95 7.25
CA VAL A 170 -5.91 15.78 8.71
C VAL A 170 -7.27 15.97 9.37
N ASN A 171 -8.05 16.96 8.95
CA ASN A 171 -9.40 17.19 9.48
C ASN A 171 -10.40 16.12 9.06
N SER A 172 -10.27 15.56 7.86
CA SER A 172 -11.13 14.46 7.40
C SER A 172 -10.71 13.12 8.00
N LEU A 173 -9.41 12.89 8.28
CA LEU A 173 -8.92 11.78 9.09
C LEU A 173 -9.38 11.92 10.54
N GLN A 174 -9.33 13.12 11.12
CA GLN A 174 -9.90 13.41 12.44
C GLN A 174 -11.42 13.29 12.46
N GLY A 175 -12.13 13.65 11.38
CA GLY A 175 -13.58 13.46 11.25
C GLY A 175 -13.97 11.98 11.06
N LYS A 176 -13.15 11.21 10.34
CA LYS A 176 -13.24 9.75 10.25
C LYS A 176 -12.89 9.08 11.58
N LEU A 177 -11.90 9.59 12.31
CA LEU A 177 -11.59 9.17 13.67
C LEU A 177 -12.65 9.63 14.67
N ALA A 178 -13.36 10.74 14.46
CA ALA A 178 -14.46 11.18 15.31
C ALA A 178 -15.78 10.48 14.99
N THR A 179 -15.87 9.79 13.85
CA THR A 179 -16.97 8.85 13.54
C THR A 179 -16.65 7.43 14.01
N VAL A 180 -15.37 7.04 14.04
CA VAL A 180 -14.87 5.81 14.71
C VAL A 180 -14.80 5.98 16.25
N SER A 181 -14.53 7.20 16.71
CA SER A 181 -14.46 7.64 18.11
C SER A 181 -15.63 8.56 18.46
N MET A 182 -16.75 8.48 17.72
CA MET A 182 -18.00 8.71 18.42
C MET A 182 -17.90 7.77 19.61
N PRO A 183 -18.08 8.23 20.87
CA PRO A 183 -18.34 7.28 21.92
C PRO A 183 -19.51 6.48 21.35
N THR A 184 -19.25 5.23 20.94
CA THR A 184 -20.35 4.32 20.66
C THR A 184 -21.19 4.49 21.89
N GLN A 185 -22.43 4.96 21.71
CA GLN A 185 -23.36 5.09 22.81
C GLN A 185 -23.58 3.64 23.26
N GLY A 186 -22.73 3.16 24.17
CA GLY A 186 -22.29 1.76 24.10
C GLY A 186 -20.95 1.49 24.80
N LEU A 187 -19.79 1.72 24.15
CA LEU A 187 -18.48 1.33 24.72
C LEU A 187 -18.05 2.30 25.82
N LYS A 188 -18.19 1.87 27.07
CA LYS A 188 -17.35 2.37 28.15
C LYS A 188 -16.12 1.48 28.20
N VAL A 189 -14.96 2.02 27.81
CA VAL A 189 -13.68 1.41 28.21
C VAL A 189 -13.60 1.66 29.72
N ASP A 190 -13.90 0.62 30.49
CA ASP A 190 -14.04 0.73 31.94
C ASP A 190 -12.65 0.78 32.57
N GLU A 191 -11.75 -0.08 32.10
CA GLU A 191 -10.40 -0.19 32.63
C GLU A 191 -9.41 -0.66 31.54
N ALA A 192 -8.25 -0.01 31.45
CA ALA A 192 -7.13 -0.47 30.64
C ALA A 192 -5.92 -0.65 31.54
N VAL A 193 -5.41 -1.88 31.62
CA VAL A 193 -4.35 -2.28 32.54
C VAL A 193 -3.16 -2.84 31.78
N LYS A 194 -1.98 -2.30 32.08
CA LYS A 194 -0.73 -2.81 31.55
C LYS A 194 -0.35 -4.10 32.25
N LEU A 195 -0.16 -5.16 31.47
CA LEU A 195 0.34 -6.44 31.94
C LEU A 195 1.87 -6.38 32.07
N ASN A 196 2.38 -6.75 33.24
CA ASN A 196 3.80 -6.73 33.54
C ASN A 196 4.39 -8.14 33.47
N PRO A 197 5.67 -8.29 33.07
CA PRO A 197 6.39 -9.55 33.14
C PRO A 197 6.35 -10.15 34.55
N ALA A 198 6.10 -11.46 34.63
CA ALA A 198 6.13 -12.18 35.91
C ALA A 198 7.56 -12.32 36.46
N THR A 199 8.57 -12.30 35.59
CA THR A 199 9.99 -12.43 35.94
C THR A 199 10.84 -11.45 35.12
N ALA A 200 12.00 -11.05 35.67
CA ALA A 200 12.86 -10.01 35.07
C ALA A 200 13.57 -10.43 33.77
N ASP A 201 13.62 -11.73 33.47
CA ASP A 201 14.18 -12.28 32.24
C ASP A 201 13.19 -12.24 31.06
N ILE A 202 11.93 -11.92 31.31
CA ILE A 202 10.88 -11.81 30.30
C ILE A 202 10.74 -10.34 29.88
N VAL A 203 10.93 -10.07 28.59
CA VAL A 203 10.76 -8.73 27.98
C VAL A 203 9.37 -8.53 27.36
N ALA A 204 8.47 -9.50 27.56
CA ALA A 204 7.11 -9.43 27.06
C ALA A 204 6.37 -8.24 27.65
N GLN A 205 5.44 -7.66 26.89
CA GLN A 205 4.57 -6.60 27.35
C GLN A 205 3.15 -6.95 26.95
N GLY A 206 2.17 -6.55 27.76
CA GLY A 206 0.79 -6.69 27.35
C GLY A 206 -0.09 -5.55 27.83
N LEU A 207 -1.23 -5.43 27.19
CA LEU A 207 -2.30 -4.52 27.54
C LEU A 207 -3.60 -5.31 27.57
N ALA A 208 -4.29 -5.23 28.70
CA ALA A 208 -5.64 -5.76 28.86
C ALA A 208 -6.61 -4.59 28.98
N SER A 209 -7.62 -4.55 28.12
CA SER A 209 -8.67 -3.54 28.12
C SER A 209 -10.02 -4.21 28.33
N ILE A 210 -10.75 -3.76 29.34
CA ILE A 210 -12.11 -4.19 29.62
C ILE A 210 -13.07 -3.14 29.09
N VAL A 211 -14.00 -3.60 28.26
CA VAL A 211 -14.95 -2.76 27.55
C VAL A 211 -16.35 -3.27 27.85
N ILE A 212 -17.22 -2.41 28.34
CA ILE A 212 -18.61 -2.74 28.67
C ILE A 212 -19.51 -2.08 27.63
N ASP A 213 -20.38 -2.87 27.02
CA ASP A 213 -21.41 -2.40 26.09
C ASP A 213 -22.80 -3.02 26.38
N ASP A 214 -23.74 -2.90 25.45
CA ASP A 214 -25.10 -3.44 25.56
C ASP A 214 -25.18 -4.97 25.41
N LYS A 215 -24.12 -5.62 24.92
CA LYS A 215 -24.01 -7.06 24.68
C LYS A 215 -23.25 -7.78 25.79
N GLY A 216 -22.42 -7.08 26.56
CA GLY A 216 -21.80 -7.62 27.76
C GLY A 216 -20.49 -6.92 28.13
N THR A 217 -19.65 -7.65 28.86
CA THR A 217 -18.30 -7.21 29.20
C THR A 217 -17.30 -7.96 28.33
N HIS A 218 -16.44 -7.21 27.67
CA HIS A 218 -15.47 -7.68 26.71
C HIS A 218 -14.07 -7.43 27.24
N LEU A 219 -13.27 -8.49 27.29
CA LEU A 219 -11.85 -8.41 27.55
C LEU A 219 -11.12 -8.47 26.22
N LEU A 220 -10.33 -7.43 25.95
CA LEU A 220 -9.38 -7.39 24.85
C LEU A 220 -7.98 -7.46 25.44
N VAL A 221 -7.20 -8.44 25.03
CA VAL A 221 -5.81 -8.58 25.46
C VAL A 221 -4.91 -8.54 24.25
N GLN A 222 -3.90 -7.70 24.29
CA GLN A 222 -2.80 -7.69 23.33
C GLN A 222 -1.51 -7.95 24.09
N ALA A 223 -0.63 -8.75 23.53
CA ALA A 223 0.69 -9.00 24.08
C ALA A 223 1.75 -9.07 22.97
N ASP A 224 2.92 -8.52 23.27
CA ASP A 224 4.05 -8.33 22.37
C ASP A 224 5.34 -8.84 23.02
N ASN A 225 6.33 -9.19 22.18
CA ASN A 225 7.60 -9.78 22.61
C ASN A 225 7.43 -11.06 23.46
N LEU A 226 6.37 -11.83 23.18
CA LEU A 226 6.13 -13.11 23.84
C LEU A 226 7.15 -14.17 23.39
N PRO A 227 7.50 -15.13 24.26
CA PRO A 227 8.36 -16.24 23.91
C PRO A 227 7.84 -17.04 22.71
N LYS A 228 8.74 -17.57 21.87
CA LYS A 228 8.36 -18.43 20.75
C LYS A 228 7.77 -19.74 21.25
N LEU A 229 6.56 -20.05 20.79
CA LEU A 229 5.86 -21.30 21.07
C LEU A 229 6.61 -22.49 20.43
N LYS A 230 6.64 -23.62 21.14
CA LYS A 230 7.24 -24.88 20.66
C LYS A 230 6.20 -25.99 20.61
N GLY A 231 6.10 -26.69 19.48
CA GLY A 231 5.21 -27.84 19.34
C GLY A 231 3.74 -27.45 19.47
N LYS A 232 3.07 -27.93 20.53
CA LYS A 232 1.65 -27.69 20.79
C LYS A 232 1.39 -26.60 21.83
N GLN A 233 2.42 -25.88 22.25
CA GLN A 233 2.28 -24.82 23.24
C GLN A 233 1.36 -23.71 22.75
N ALA A 234 0.61 -23.13 23.68
CA ALA A 234 -0.25 -21.98 23.46
C ALA A 234 -0.17 -21.02 24.65
N PHE A 235 -0.44 -19.74 24.43
CA PHE A 235 -0.67 -18.83 25.54
C PHE A 235 -2.13 -18.92 25.97
N GLN A 236 -2.35 -18.92 27.28
CA GLN A 236 -3.68 -18.96 27.85
C GLN A 236 -3.88 -17.80 28.81
N VAL A 237 -5.06 -17.21 28.78
CA VAL A 237 -5.40 -16.11 29.68
C VAL A 237 -6.39 -16.53 30.72
N TRP A 238 -6.15 -16.02 31.91
CA TRP A 238 -6.85 -16.37 33.12
C TRP A 238 -7.41 -15.11 33.74
N LEU A 239 -8.72 -15.14 34.00
CA LEU A 239 -9.40 -14.23 34.90
C LEU A 239 -9.39 -14.86 36.29
N ILE A 240 -8.81 -14.17 37.25
CA ILE A 240 -8.60 -14.65 38.61
C ILE A 240 -9.46 -13.82 39.55
N LYS A 241 -10.09 -14.50 40.50
CA LYS A 241 -10.87 -13.92 41.60
C LYS A 241 -10.51 -14.67 42.88
N GLY A 242 -9.61 -14.11 43.69
CA GLY A 242 -9.01 -14.83 44.80
C GLY A 242 -8.37 -16.14 44.33
N ASP A 243 -8.87 -17.29 44.80
CA ASP A 243 -8.34 -18.61 44.41
C ASP A 243 -8.95 -19.19 43.12
N VAL A 244 -10.08 -18.63 42.67
CA VAL A 244 -10.81 -19.12 41.50
C VAL A 244 -10.13 -18.59 40.24
N LYS A 245 -9.77 -19.50 39.34
CA LYS A 245 -9.10 -19.21 38.07
C LYS A 245 -10.03 -19.66 36.95
N GLN A 246 -10.46 -18.73 36.13
CA GLN A 246 -11.30 -19.00 34.98
C GLN A 246 -10.50 -18.78 33.71
N SER A 247 -10.54 -19.76 32.80
CA SER A 247 -9.98 -19.61 31.46
C SER A 247 -10.77 -18.56 30.68
N ALA A 248 -10.08 -17.54 30.19
CA ALA A 248 -10.59 -16.53 29.27
C ALA A 248 -10.26 -16.87 27.80
N GLY A 249 -9.67 -18.04 27.55
CA GLY A 249 -9.31 -18.52 26.22
C GLY A 249 -7.81 -18.60 25.98
N THR A 250 -7.47 -19.18 24.83
CA THR A 250 -6.11 -19.42 24.37
C THR A 250 -5.85 -18.65 23.08
N PHE A 251 -4.60 -18.27 22.87
CA PHE A 251 -4.16 -17.64 21.64
C PHE A 251 -2.76 -18.12 21.26
N LEU A 252 -2.50 -18.09 19.96
CA LEU A 252 -1.19 -18.35 19.38
C LEU A 252 -0.55 -17.01 19.04
N THR A 253 0.78 -17.00 18.97
CA THR A 253 1.54 -15.82 18.59
C THR A 253 2.18 -16.01 17.22
N GLN A 254 2.21 -14.92 16.46
CA GLN A 254 3.01 -14.80 15.24
C GLN A 254 4.08 -13.75 15.50
N ASP A 255 5.34 -14.14 15.33
CA ASP A 255 6.51 -13.28 15.60
C ASP A 255 6.57 -12.66 17.01
N GLY A 256 5.99 -13.34 18.01
CA GLY A 256 5.98 -12.89 19.40
C GLY A 256 4.86 -11.89 19.72
N THR A 257 3.99 -11.58 18.76
CA THR A 257 2.78 -10.78 18.97
C THR A 257 1.56 -11.68 18.93
N GLY A 258 0.59 -11.41 19.81
CA GLY A 258 -0.69 -12.09 19.82
C GLY A 258 -1.76 -11.23 20.49
N ALA A 259 -3.00 -11.45 20.08
CA ALA A 259 -4.15 -10.79 20.67
C ALA A 259 -5.30 -11.78 20.85
N MET A 260 -6.18 -11.49 21.81
CA MET A 260 -7.42 -12.23 21.97
C MET A 260 -8.56 -11.30 22.39
N TYR A 261 -9.77 -11.78 22.11
CA TYR A 261 -11.02 -11.18 22.53
C TYR A 261 -11.85 -12.24 23.27
N TYR A 262 -12.38 -11.88 24.43
CA TYR A 262 -13.22 -12.76 25.23
C TYR A 262 -14.39 -12.01 25.83
N THR A 263 -15.58 -12.59 25.73
CA THR A 263 -16.80 -12.02 26.34
C THR A 263 -17.14 -12.79 27.60
N PHE A 264 -17.29 -12.07 28.70
CA PHE A 264 -17.60 -12.64 29.99
C PHE A 264 -18.64 -11.79 30.72
N LYS A 265 -19.22 -12.36 31.77
CA LYS A 265 -20.05 -11.58 32.68
C LYS A 265 -19.11 -10.87 33.65
N PRO A 266 -19.27 -9.57 33.90
CA PRO A 266 -18.45 -8.86 34.85
C PRO A 266 -18.68 -9.48 36.22
N GLU A 267 -17.68 -10.20 36.70
CA GLU A 267 -17.55 -10.57 38.10
C GLU A 267 -16.39 -9.76 38.66
N ASN A 268 -16.34 -9.58 39.98
CA ASN A 268 -15.24 -8.89 40.66
C ASN A 268 -13.94 -9.72 40.58
N TYR A 269 -13.39 -9.86 39.39
CA TYR A 269 -12.05 -10.38 39.14
C TYR A 269 -11.04 -9.33 39.58
N ASP A 270 -9.98 -9.78 40.20
CA ASP A 270 -8.93 -8.93 40.77
C ASP A 270 -7.63 -9.05 39.98
N THR A 271 -7.46 -10.07 39.13
CA THR A 271 -6.22 -10.26 38.38
C THR A 271 -6.45 -10.89 37.01
N ILE A 272 -5.69 -10.42 36.02
CA ILE A 272 -5.53 -11.06 34.71
C ILE A 272 -4.12 -11.61 34.61
N ALA A 273 -3.98 -12.86 34.17
CA ALA A 273 -2.69 -13.50 33.95
C ALA A 273 -2.63 -14.21 32.59
N ILE A 274 -1.46 -14.19 31.97
CA ILE A 274 -1.12 -14.94 30.76
C ILE A 274 -0.08 -15.99 31.10
N THR A 275 -0.36 -17.26 30.83
CA THR A 275 0.56 -18.38 31.03
C THR A 275 0.98 -19.03 29.72
N LEU A 276 2.15 -19.67 29.71
CA LEU A 276 2.62 -20.49 28.60
C LEU A 276 2.25 -21.96 28.85
N GLU A 277 1.16 -22.41 28.24
CA GLU A 277 0.61 -23.74 28.46
C GLU A 277 1.21 -24.79 27.50
N PRO A 278 1.27 -26.08 27.90
CA PRO A 278 1.77 -27.15 27.04
C PRO A 278 0.83 -27.48 25.87
N ASP A 279 -0.46 -27.18 26.02
CA ASP A 279 -1.52 -27.33 25.03
C ASP A 279 -2.69 -26.37 25.33
N GLU A 280 -3.63 -26.24 24.40
CA GLU A 280 -4.80 -25.35 24.48
C GLU A 280 -5.96 -25.86 25.35
N LYS A 281 -5.88 -27.06 25.94
CA LYS A 281 -7.01 -27.77 26.57
C LYS A 281 -6.96 -27.74 28.09
N GLY A 282 -6.26 -26.77 28.67
CA GLY A 282 -6.10 -26.64 30.12
C GLY A 282 -7.30 -25.96 30.78
N ASP A 283 -7.87 -26.61 31.80
CA ASP A 283 -8.88 -26.00 32.68
C ASP A 283 -8.25 -25.31 33.90
N GLN A 284 -6.93 -25.46 34.09
CA GLN A 284 -6.13 -24.79 35.10
C GLN A 284 -4.77 -24.40 34.53
N PRO A 285 -4.12 -23.35 35.07
CA PRO A 285 -2.77 -22.97 34.64
C PRO A 285 -1.77 -24.06 35.01
N ARG A 286 -1.15 -24.69 34.01
CA ARG A 286 -0.08 -25.70 34.17
C ARG A 286 1.29 -25.12 33.81
N GLY A 287 1.29 -24.01 33.07
CA GLY A 287 2.47 -23.32 32.59
C GLY A 287 3.01 -22.26 33.54
N PRO A 288 4.24 -21.74 33.27
CA PRO A 288 4.72 -20.54 33.92
C PRO A 288 3.86 -19.33 33.53
N VAL A 289 3.66 -18.41 34.48
CA VAL A 289 3.08 -17.09 34.22
C VAL A 289 4.11 -16.25 33.48
N ILE A 290 3.68 -15.61 32.40
CA ILE A 290 4.53 -14.75 31.55
C ILE A 290 4.20 -13.29 31.80
N LEU A 291 2.91 -12.97 31.85
CA LEU A 291 2.40 -11.63 32.08
C LEU A 291 1.29 -11.66 33.13
N ALA A 292 1.20 -10.65 33.98
CA ALA A 292 0.09 -10.49 34.91
C ALA A 292 -0.17 -9.01 35.24
N ALA A 293 -1.40 -8.70 35.59
CA ALA A 293 -1.75 -7.44 36.25
C ALA A 293 -2.98 -7.58 37.13
N GLU A 294 -3.04 -6.73 38.15
CA GLU A 294 -4.23 -6.52 38.97
C GLU A 294 -5.21 -5.62 38.22
N ILE A 295 -6.49 -5.99 38.25
CA ILE A 295 -7.60 -5.20 37.70
C ILE A 295 -8.52 -4.77 38.85
N GLN A 296 -9.01 -3.54 38.83
CA GLN A 296 -9.98 -3.06 39.80
C GLN A 296 -11.40 -3.35 39.29
N GLY A 297 -11.88 -4.55 39.62
CA GLY A 297 -13.27 -4.96 39.38
C GLY A 297 -14.31 -4.27 40.27
#